data_AF-A0AAE4FW60-F1
#
_entry.id   AF-A0AAE4FW60-F1
#
_cell.length_a   1.000
_cell.length_b   1.000
_cell.length_c   1.000
_cell.angle_alpha   90.00
_cell.angle_beta   90.00
_cell.angle_gamma   90.00
#
_symmetry.space_group_name_H-M   'P 1'
#
loop_
_entity.id
_entity.type
_entity.pdbx_description
1 polymer ?
#
loop_
_entity_poly.entity_id
_entity_poly.type
_entity_poly.pdbx_seq_one_letter_code
_entity_poly.pdbx_strand_id
1 'polypeptide(L)' 'MEKRTILEIMKPHIFFDDQMTHLSSVAHNIPSVHVPFGIRNLIRAEI' A
#
# COMPACT_ATOMS: atom_id res chain seq x y z
N MET A 1 11.20 -8.68 5.75
CA MET A 1 12.18 -7.64 5.36
C MET A 1 11.39 -6.35 5.27
N GLU A 2 11.65 -5.40 6.17
CA GLU A 2 10.87 -4.17 6.33
C GLU A 2 11.17 -3.17 5.20
N LYS A 3 10.15 -2.75 4.44
CA LYS A 3 10.28 -1.73 3.36
C LYS A 3 10.42 -0.30 3.89
N ARG A 4 10.21 -0.08 5.20
CA ARG A 4 10.34 1.22 5.86
C ARG A 4 11.69 1.89 5.61
N THR A 5 12.79 1.16 5.79
CA THR A 5 14.15 1.72 5.67
C THR A 5 14.44 2.29 4.28
N ILE A 6 13.95 1.62 3.22
CA ILE A 6 14.15 2.10 1.84
C ILE A 6 13.32 3.36 1.59
N LEU A 7 12.08 3.41 2.07
CA LEU A 7 11.17 4.53 1.84
C LEU A 7 11.56 5.77 2.66
N GLU A 8 12.13 5.58 3.85
CA GLU A 8 12.69 6.66 4.67
C GLU A 8 13.91 7.33 4.01
N ILE A 9 14.72 6.56 3.28
CA ILE A 9 15.88 7.07 2.54
C ILE A 9 15.45 7.76 1.23
N MET A 10 14.58 7.10 0.47
CA MET A 10 14.15 7.58 -0.86
C MET A 10 13.20 8.79 -0.79
N LYS A 11 12.47 8.95 0.32
CA LYS A 11 11.47 10.02 0.54
C LYS A 11 10.58 10.29 -0.69
N PRO A 12 9.92 9.27 -1.25
CA PRO A 12 9.04 9.48 -2.38
C PRO A 12 7.84 10.36 -2.00
N HIS A 13 7.35 11.15 -2.96
CA HIS A 13 6.15 11.97 -2.76
C HIS A 13 4.87 11.13 -2.68
N ILE A 14 4.88 9.92 -3.25
CA ILE A 14 3.75 8.97 -3.24
C ILE A 14 4.29 7.54 -3.30
N PHE A 15 3.67 6.62 -2.56
CA PHE A 15 4.04 5.20 -2.52
C PHE A 15 2.84 4.31 -2.88
N PHE A 16 3.06 3.33 -3.75
CA PHE A 16 2.05 2.36 -4.20
C PHE A 16 2.48 0.94 -3.82
N ASP A 17 1.59 0.16 -3.21
CA ASP A 17 1.84 -1.25 -2.87
C ASP A 17 0.52 -2.05 -2.93
N ASP A 18 0.61 -3.35 -3.17
CA ASP A 18 -0.54 -4.27 -3.24
C ASP A 18 -0.85 -4.93 -1.89
N GLN A 19 0.02 -4.75 -0.90
CA GLN A 19 -0.14 -5.31 0.44
C GLN A 19 -0.39 -4.22 1.48
N MET A 20 -1.53 -4.29 2.14
CA MET A 20 -1.91 -3.36 3.21
C MET A 20 -0.90 -3.31 4.37
N THR A 21 -0.21 -4.42 4.65
CA THR A 21 0.82 -4.50 5.68
C THR A 21 1.96 -3.51 5.40
N HIS A 22 2.39 -3.36 4.14
CA HIS A 22 3.41 -2.40 3.74
C HIS A 22 2.92 -0.95 3.78
N LEU A 23 1.63 -0.71 3.52
CA LEU A 23 1.08 0.64 3.55
C LEU A 23 0.88 1.11 4.99
N SER A 24 0.37 0.25 5.86
CA SER A 24 0.12 0.59 7.27
C SER A 24 1.38 1.02 8.02
N SER A 25 2.53 0.47 7.62
CA SER A 25 3.80 0.78 8.23
C SER A 25 4.35 2.15 7.81
N VAL A 26 3.89 2.75 6.70
CA VAL A 26 4.47 3.96 6.07
C VAL A 26 3.46 5.11 5.91
N ALA A 27 2.15 4.83 6.03
CA ALA A 27 1.04 5.77 5.83
C ALA A 27 1.07 7.01 6.73
N HIS A 28 1.81 6.99 7.84
CA HIS A 28 1.94 8.15 8.73
C HIS A 28 2.76 9.29 8.13
N ASN A 29 3.71 8.99 7.24
CA ASN A 29 4.69 9.97 6.74
C ASN A 29 4.63 10.16 5.23
N ILE A 30 4.15 9.16 4.47
CA ILE A 30 4.15 9.18 3.01
C ILE A 30 2.73 8.87 2.52
N PRO A 31 2.16 9.72 1.64
CA PRO A 31 0.91 9.39 0.94
C PRO A 31 1.02 8.03 0.27
N SER A 32 0.23 7.08 0.75
CA SER A 32 0.34 5.66 0.40
C SER A 32 -0.97 5.19 -0.22
N VAL A 33 -0.88 4.56 -1.39
CA VAL A 33 -2.03 4.07 -2.16
C VAL A 33 -1.99 2.56 -2.25
N HIS A 34 -3.11 1.92 -1.91
CA HIS A 34 -3.30 0.50 -2.12
C HIS A 34 -3.73 0.23 -3.55
N VAL A 35 -2.92 -0.54 -4.29
CA VAL A 35 -3.23 -0.97 -5.66
C VAL A 35 -3.47 -2.47 -5.63
N PRO A 36 -4.74 -2.94 -5.57
CA PRO A 36 -5.02 -4.36 -5.54
C PRO A 36 -4.61 -4.99 -6.88
N PHE A 37 -3.62 -5.89 -6.84
CA PHE A 37 -3.16 -6.66 -8.00
C PHE A 37 -3.47 -8.15 -7.79
N GLY A 38 -4.03 -8.82 -8.80
CA GLY A 38 -4.59 -10.18 -8.69
C GLY A 38 -6.06 -10.21 -8.20
N ILE A 39 -6.79 -11.30 -8.47
CA ILE A 39 -8.22 -11.39 -8.12
C ILE A 39 -8.43 -11.18 -6.62
N ARG A 40 -9.07 -10.05 -6.28
CA ARG A 40 -9.95 -9.91 -5.12
C ARG A 40 -11.09 -8.91 -5.36
N ASN A 41 -11.71 -9.01 -6.54
CA ASN A 41 -13.01 -8.40 -6.81
C ASN A 41 -14.12 -9.45 -6.61
N LEU A 42 -14.53 -9.70 -5.36
CA LEU A 42 -15.88 -10.20 -5.12
C LEU A 42 -16.75 -8.98 -4.89
N ILE A 43 -17.17 -8.33 -5.97
CA ILE A 43 -18.38 -7.51 -5.91
C ILE A 43 -19.51 -8.52 -5.75
N ARG A 44 -19.93 -8.79 -4.51
CA ARG A 44 -21.26 -9.35 -4.28
C ARG A 44 -22.14 -8.18 -3.87
N ALA A 45 -22.65 -7.49 -4.89
CA ALA A 45 -23.85 -6.70 -4.69
C ALA A 45 -24.96 -7.72 -4.37
N GLU A 46 -25.49 -7.64 -3.16
CA GLU A 46 -26.64 -8.43 -2.76
C GLU A 46 -27.84 -7.99 -3.60
N ILE A 47 -28.49 -8.95 -4.27
CA ILE A 47 -29.86 -8.86 -4.80
C ILE A 47 -30.69 -9.78 -3.93
#